data_AF-A0A6P7GS02-F1
#
_entry.id   AF-A0A6P7GS02-F1
#
_cell.length_a   1.000
_cell.length_b   1.000
_cell.length_c   1.000
_cell.angle_alpha   90.00
_cell.angle_beta   90.00
_cell.angle_gamma   90.00
#
_symmetry.space_group_name_H-M   'P 1'
#
loop_
_entity.id
_entity.type
_entity.pdbx_description
1 polymer ?
#
loop_
_entity_poly.entity_id
_entity_poly.type
_entity_poly.pdbx_seq_one_letter_code
_entity_poly.pdbx_strand_id
1 'polypeptide(L)' 'MSDEQINLCVKCDERIKEFNQKSLKCNGNCNKSLHYTCSDYNTSQLEFLESNKSNVKWFCDMCSQNKQPLNA' A
#
# COMPACT_ATOMS: atom_id res chain seq x y z
N MET A 1 8.06 15.71 -20.78
CA MET A 1 8.74 14.70 -19.95
C MET A 1 7.64 14.06 -19.14
N SER A 2 7.36 12.78 -19.34
CA SER A 2 6.28 12.11 -18.60
C SER A 2 6.76 11.91 -17.17
N ASP A 3 6.11 12.56 -16.19
CA ASP A 3 6.36 12.35 -14.77
C ASP A 3 6.15 10.86 -14.46
N GLU A 4 7.25 10.11 -14.42
CA GLU A 4 7.25 8.73 -13.96
C GLU A 4 6.78 8.76 -12.50
N GLN A 5 5.56 8.30 -12.24
CA GLN A 5 5.04 8.21 -10.87
C GLN A 5 5.87 7.17 -10.12
N ILE A 6 6.83 7.66 -9.32
CA ILE A 6 7.68 6.81 -8.51
C ILE A 6 6.84 6.23 -7.38
N ASN A 7 6.57 4.92 -7.44
CA ASN A 7 5.90 4.20 -6.36
C ASN A 7 6.90 3.87 -5.24
N LEU A 8 6.77 4.55 -4.10
CA LEU A 8 7.65 4.38 -2.92
C LEU A 8 6.98 3.58 -1.82
N CYS A 9 7.79 2.83 -1.06
CA CYS A 9 7.36 2.16 0.16
C CYS A 9 7.06 3.17 1.27
N VAL A 10 5.91 3.06 1.92
CA VAL A 10 5.51 3.94 3.04
C VAL A 10 6.39 3.81 4.29
N LYS A 11 7.14 2.71 4.43
CA LYS A 11 7.91 2.40 5.65
C LYS A 11 9.41 2.66 5.51
N CYS A 12 9.98 2.37 4.34
CA CYS A 12 11.42 2.56 4.09
C CYS A 12 11.74 3.63 3.04
N ASP A 13 10.73 4.25 2.42
CA ASP A 13 10.85 5.24 1.34
C ASP A 13 11.71 4.78 0.13
N GLU A 14 11.97 3.48 0.01
CA GLU A 14 12.61 2.89 -1.16
C GLU A 14 11.61 2.66 -2.30
N ARG A 15 12.12 2.67 -3.54
CA ARG A 15 11.33 2.38 -4.74
C ARG A 15 10.84 0.93 -4.76
N ILE A 16 9.55 0.75 -5.03
CA ILE A 16 8.98 -0.56 -5.33
C ILE A 16 9.33 -0.88 -6.78
N LYS A 17 10.27 -1.80 -7.00
CA LYS A 17 10.69 -2.20 -8.35
C LYS A 17 9.59 -3.08 -8.95
N GLU A 18 8.86 -2.52 -9.92
CA GLU A 18 7.58 -3.04 -10.46
C GLU A 18 7.59 -4.50 -10.96
N PHE A 19 8.75 -5.10 -11.21
CA PHE A 19 8.80 -6.39 -11.91
C PHE A 19 8.85 -7.64 -11.04
N ASN A 20 9.12 -7.56 -9.73
CA ASN A 20 9.19 -8.76 -8.88
C ASN A 20 8.98 -8.54 -7.38
N GLN A 21 8.74 -7.31 -6.92
CA GLN A 21 8.54 -7.05 -5.49
C GLN A 21 7.05 -7.03 -5.15
N LYS A 22 6.60 -8.04 -4.42
CA LYS A 22 5.24 -8.07 -3.85
C LYS A 22 5.03 -6.86 -2.93
N SER A 23 3.98 -6.09 -3.21
CA SER A 23 3.66 -4.88 -2.46
C SER A 23 2.16 -4.65 -2.33
N LEU A 24 1.76 -3.95 -1.27
CA LEU A 24 0.38 -3.51 -1.05
C LEU A 24 0.27 -2.06 -1.50
N LYS A 25 -0.49 -1.78 -2.55
CA LYS A 25 -0.75 -0.42 -3.00
C LYS A 25 -1.79 0.24 -2.10
N CYS A 26 -1.48 1.43 -1.58
CA CYS A 26 -2.46 2.19 -0.81
C CYS A 26 -3.60 2.64 -1.72
N ASN A 27 -4.84 2.39 -1.30
CA ASN A 27 -6.03 2.86 -2.00
C ASN A 27 -6.42 4.31 -1.59
N GLY A 28 -5.58 5.01 -0.84
CA GLY A 28 -5.71 6.44 -0.56
C GLY A 28 -5.01 7.31 -1.61
N ASN A 29 -5.12 8.63 -1.48
CA ASN A 29 -4.51 9.60 -2.40
C ASN A 29 -3.01 9.85 -2.16
N CYS A 30 -2.31 8.99 -1.39
CA CYS A 30 -0.89 9.20 -1.10
C CYS A 30 0.05 8.66 -2.19
N ASN A 31 -0.46 7.90 -3.17
CA ASN A 31 0.33 7.27 -4.23
C ASN A 31 1.56 6.46 -3.74
N LYS A 32 1.49 5.95 -2.50
CA LYS A 32 2.52 5.10 -1.91
C LYS A 32 2.04 3.65 -1.79
N SER A 33 2.98 2.73 -1.67
CA SER A 33 2.74 1.30 -1.46
C SER A 33 3.54 0.78 -0.27
N LEU A 34 3.39 -0.48 0.11
CA LEU A 34 4.15 -1.11 1.20
C LEU A 34 4.77 -2.41 0.68
N HIS A 35 6.10 -2.56 0.79
CA HIS A 35 6.72 -3.86 0.52
C HIS A 35 6.15 -4.91 1.48
N TYR A 36 5.91 -6.12 0.98
CA TYR A 36 5.48 -7.23 1.84
C TYR A 36 6.49 -7.49 2.97
N THR A 37 7.79 -7.38 2.68
CA THR A 37 8.88 -7.53 3.65
C THR A 37 8.96 -6.40 4.67
N CYS A 38 8.45 -5.21 4.34
CA CYS A 38 8.35 -4.10 5.28
C CYS A 38 7.06 -4.16 6.10
N SER A 39 6.06 -4.92 5.66
CA SER A 39 4.80 -5.04 6.39
C SER A 39 5.00 -5.88 7.66
N ASP A 40 4.20 -5.58 8.68
CA ASP A 40 4.12 -6.38 9.91
C ASP A 40 3.12 -7.54 9.76
N TYR A 41 2.64 -7.81 8.54
CA TYR A 41 1.74 -8.91 8.24
C TYR A 41 2.51 -10.22 8.10
N ASN A 42 1.90 -11.30 8.58
CA ASN A 42 2.42 -12.63 8.31
C ASN A 42 2.07 -13.09 6.88
N THR A 43 2.68 -14.19 6.45
CA THR A 43 2.49 -14.75 5.10
C THR A 43 1.02 -15.00 4.76
N SER A 44 0.24 -15.61 5.67
CA SER A 44 -1.18 -15.90 5.41
C SER A 44 -2.03 -14.65 5.25
N GLN A 45 -1.74 -13.58 6.00
CA GLN A 45 -2.41 -12.29 5.85
C GLN A 45 -2.07 -11.64 4.50
N LEU A 46 -0.80 -11.70 4.09
CA LEU A 46 -0.36 -11.18 2.80
C LEU A 46 -1.00 -11.95 1.63
N GLU A 47 -1.04 -13.28 1.71
CA GLU A 47 -1.72 -14.13 0.72
C GLU A 47 -3.21 -13.81 0.65
N PHE A 48 -3.88 -13.65 1.80
CA PHE A 48 -5.29 -13.26 1.82
C PHE A 48 -5.52 -11.91 1.12
N LEU A 49 -4.68 -10.90 1.40
CA LEU A 49 -4.77 -9.59 0.76
C LEU A 49 -4.48 -9.66 -0.74
N GLU A 50 -3.53 -10.49 -1.15
CA GLU A 50 -3.18 -10.71 -2.56
C GLU A 50 -4.33 -11.40 -3.32
N SER A 51 -4.87 -12.48 -2.77
CA SER A 51 -6.00 -13.23 -3.35
C SER A 51 -7.29 -12.40 -3.38
N ASN A 52 -7.45 -11.45 -2.46
CA ASN A 52 -8.64 -10.60 -2.37
C ASN A 52 -8.39 -9.16 -2.82
N LYS A 53 -7.32 -8.87 -3.56
CA LYS A 53 -6.96 -7.49 -3.96
C LYS A 53 -8.05 -6.72 -4.70
N SER A 54 -8.98 -7.42 -5.36
CA SER A 54 -10.13 -6.83 -6.04
C SER A 54 -11.26 -6.43 -5.09
N ASN A 55 -11.35 -7.07 -3.92
CA ASN A 55 -12.43 -6.92 -2.94
C ASN A 55 -11.99 -6.17 -1.67
N VAL A 56 -10.71 -6.26 -1.32
CA VAL A 56 -10.14 -5.69 -0.11
C VAL A 56 -9.21 -4.54 -0.46
N LYS A 57 -9.56 -3.35 0.02
CA LYS A 57 -8.75 -2.13 -0.15
C LYS A 57 -7.83 -1.97 1.05
N TRP A 58 -6.53 -1.95 0.80
CA TRP A 58 -5.53 -1.62 1.82
C TRP A 58 -5.29 -0.10 1.88
N PHE A 59 -5.13 0.43 3.09
CA PHE A 59 -4.82 1.83 3.33
C PHE A 59 -3.60 1.89 4.27
N CYS A 60 -2.60 2.68 3.93
CA CYS A 60 -1.48 2.94 4.83
C CYS A 60 -1.93 3.75 6.05
N ASP A 61 -1.14 3.73 7.14
CA ASP A 61 -1.51 4.38 8.41
C ASP A 61 -1.82 5.87 8.25
N MET A 62 -1.08 6.57 7.38
CA MET A 62 -1.33 7.98 7.09
C MET A 62 -2.70 8.21 6.41
N CYS A 63 -3.13 7.27 5.55
CA CYS A 63 -4.43 7.37 4.88
C CYS A 63 -5.58 6.77 5.70
N SER A 64 -5.30 5.80 6.58
CA SER A 64 -6.31 5.19 7.43
C SER A 64 -6.76 6.14 8.55
N GLN A 65 -5.84 6.96 9.09
CA GLN A 65 -6.15 8.00 10.07
C GLN A 65 -7.03 9.14 9.51
N ASN A 66 -7.03 9.34 8.19
CA ASN A 66 -7.93 10.29 7.51
C ASN A 66 -9.35 9.75 7.29
N LYS A 67 -9.69 8.57 7.81
CA LYS A 67 -11.09 8.18 8.03
C LYS A 67 -11.62 8.83 9.32
N GLN A 68 -11.54 10.16 9.40
CA GLN A 68 -12.43 10.85 10.32
C GLN A 68 -13.86 10.64 9.81
N PRO A 69 -14.83 10.29 10.69
CA PRO A 69 -16.23 10.35 10.31
C PRO A 69 -16.53 11.80 9.94
N LEU A 70 -16.79 12.06 8.66
CA LEU A 70 -17.38 13.31 8.23
C LEU A 70 -18.83 13.28 8.73
N ASN A 71 -19.06 13.63 10.00
CA ASN A 71 -20.34 14.01 10.61
C ASN A 71 -20.11 14.38 12.09
N ALA A 72 -20.08 15.69 12.37
CA ALA A 72 -20.48 16.28 13.65
C ALA A 72 -21.24 17.57 13.34
#